data_AF-A0A644ZV60-F1
#
_entry.id   AF-A0A644ZV60-F1
#
_cell.length_a   1.000
_cell.length_b   1.000
_cell.length_c   1.000
_cell.angle_alpha   90.00
_cell.angle_beta   90.00
_cell.angle_gamma   90.00
#
_symmetry.space_group_name_H-M   'P 1'
#
loop_
_entity.id
_entity.type
_entity.pdbx_description
1 polymer ?
#
loop_
_entity_poly.entity_id
_entity_poly.type
_entity_poly.pdbx_seq_one_letter_code
_entity_poly.pdbx_strand_id
1 'polypeptide(L)'
;MYEEAQEEFEEIEFPWLVFKIKENLYTVNSRTITSIVMLPEKVTKVPNVPNYMLGLIHLRGNVIPLTDLRLLFNMKSITEEYEGFIKMIDDRKADHTNWVNELERSVSHDDEFKLTTDPHQCVFGKWYDNFTTDIEAVNFHLKKIDEPHKKIHQAAIDVHNCTHDCDNCDREKCLKDVFKETKEKNMPYMLGLLDEMKEIFKLHYKEMVIVFEDDNSFMGILVDEVLSVENITPYEETEEIRKMCREGFVKGVAKGHKNNDVLLILDEEKIMNLA
;
A
#
# COMPACT_ATOMS: atom_id res chain seq x y z
N MET A 1 22.96 65.77 -7.86
CA MET A 1 23.25 64.33 -7.93
C MET A 1 22.37 63.66 -6.90
N TYR A 2 21.29 63.03 -7.35
CA TYR A 2 20.53 62.10 -6.52
C TYR A 2 21.02 60.72 -6.93
N GLU A 3 21.61 59.99 -5.98
CA GLU A 3 21.97 58.59 -6.16
C GLU A 3 20.66 57.79 -6.24
N GLU A 4 20.46 57.11 -7.38
CA GLU A 4 19.41 56.11 -7.54
C GLU A 4 19.80 54.91 -6.67
N ALA A 5 19.04 54.67 -5.60
CA ALA A 5 19.12 53.42 -4.86
C ALA A 5 18.58 52.31 -5.77
N GLN A 6 19.47 51.41 -6.21
CA GLN A 6 19.05 50.14 -6.80
C GLN A 6 18.44 49.30 -5.68
N GLU A 7 17.12 49.11 -5.72
CA GLU A 7 16.45 48.07 -4.95
C GLU A 7 16.91 46.71 -5.51
N GLU A 8 17.86 46.06 -4.84
CA GLU A 8 18.13 44.64 -5.02
C GLU A 8 16.88 43.88 -4.57
N PHE A 9 16.09 43.40 -5.53
CA PHE A 9 15.05 42.41 -5.25
C PHE A 9 15.75 41.12 -4.82
N GLU A 10 15.67 40.77 -3.53
CA GLU A 10 16.01 39.42 -3.08
C GLU A 10 15.16 38.42 -3.87
N GLU A 11 15.82 37.55 -4.63
CA GLU A 11 15.17 36.48 -5.36
C GLU A 11 14.52 35.54 -4.34
N ILE A 12 13.17 35.50 -4.32
CA ILE A 12 12.44 34.67 -3.36
C ILE A 12 12.75 33.21 -3.70
N GLU A 13 13.57 32.58 -2.87
CA GLU A 13 13.89 31.16 -3.00
C GLU A 13 12.69 30.34 -2.47
N PHE A 14 11.94 29.76 -3.41
CA PHE A 14 10.82 28.89 -3.05
C PHE A 14 11.36 27.50 -2.66
N PRO A 15 10.98 26.97 -1.49
CA PRO A 15 11.39 25.64 -1.07
C PRO A 15 10.75 24.57 -1.97
N TRP A 16 11.13 23.33 -1.74
CA TRP A 16 10.72 22.20 -2.56
C TRP A 16 9.87 21.23 -1.74
N LEU A 17 8.75 20.80 -2.30
CA LEU A 17 7.93 19.76 -1.72
C LEU A 17 8.50 18.41 -2.09
N VAL A 18 8.79 17.58 -1.12
CA VAL A 18 9.27 16.20 -1.29
C VAL A 18 8.12 15.24 -1.02
N PHE A 19 7.91 14.31 -1.96
CA PHE A 19 6.85 13.32 -1.90
C PHE A 19 7.33 11.99 -2.48
N LYS A 20 6.61 10.92 -2.17
CA LYS A 20 6.93 9.55 -2.53
C LYS A 20 5.98 9.04 -3.61
N ILE A 21 6.53 8.31 -4.57
CA ILE A 21 5.78 7.43 -5.48
C ILE A 21 6.52 6.10 -5.51
N LYS A 22 5.90 5.04 -4.96
CA LYS A 22 6.56 3.76 -4.70
C LYS A 22 7.87 3.98 -3.96
N GLU A 23 8.96 3.30 -4.32
CA GLU A 23 10.24 3.44 -3.62
C GLU A 23 11.02 4.72 -3.94
N ASN A 24 10.50 5.58 -4.82
CA ASN A 24 11.24 6.74 -5.32
C ASN A 24 10.73 8.04 -4.68
N LEU A 25 11.69 8.94 -4.42
CA LEU A 25 11.42 10.29 -3.94
C LEU A 25 11.45 11.28 -5.09
N TYR A 26 10.41 12.10 -5.14
CA TYR A 26 10.24 13.15 -6.13
C TYR A 26 10.12 14.49 -5.44
N THR A 27 10.37 15.53 -6.22
CA THR A 27 10.22 16.89 -5.73
C THR A 27 9.70 17.84 -6.79
N VAL A 28 8.92 18.82 -6.33
CA VAL A 28 8.38 19.93 -7.13
C VAL A 28 8.60 21.24 -6.40
N ASN A 29 8.79 22.32 -7.15
CA ASN A 29 8.99 23.63 -6.55
C ASN A 29 7.69 24.12 -5.89
N SER A 30 7.76 24.65 -4.66
CA SER A 30 6.55 25.09 -3.95
C SER A 30 5.90 26.32 -4.57
N ARG A 31 6.58 27.03 -5.48
CA ARG A 31 6.08 28.23 -6.16
C ARG A 31 4.73 28.01 -6.84
N THR A 32 4.53 26.85 -7.46
CA THR A 32 3.31 26.54 -8.22
C THR A 32 2.28 25.78 -7.39
N ILE A 33 2.57 25.43 -6.12
CA ILE A 33 1.69 24.60 -5.29
C ILE A 33 0.72 25.48 -4.51
N THR A 34 -0.58 25.21 -4.64
CA THR A 34 -1.64 25.95 -3.92
C THR A 34 -2.19 25.19 -2.72
N SER A 35 -2.25 23.85 -2.81
CA SER A 35 -2.77 23.02 -1.72
C SER A 35 -2.33 21.57 -1.83
N ILE A 36 -2.31 20.91 -0.68
CA ILE A 36 -2.13 19.48 -0.55
C ILE A 36 -3.37 18.98 0.19
N VAL A 37 -4.12 18.10 -0.44
CA VAL A 37 -5.40 17.60 0.10
C VAL A 37 -5.46 16.08 -0.03
N MET A 38 -6.26 15.46 0.83
CA MET A 38 -6.66 14.07 0.62
C MET A 38 -7.49 13.96 -0.67
N LEU A 39 -7.34 12.88 -1.41
CA LEU A 39 -8.20 12.62 -2.56
C LEU A 39 -9.68 12.69 -2.14
N PRO A 40 -10.51 13.56 -2.77
CA PRO A 40 -11.93 13.61 -2.45
C PRO A 40 -12.63 12.30 -2.80
N GLU A 41 -13.65 11.92 -2.03
CA GLU A 41 -14.43 10.69 -2.27
C GLU A 41 -15.08 10.63 -3.66
N LYS A 42 -15.34 11.79 -4.27
CA LYS A 42 -15.97 11.90 -5.58
C LYS A 42 -15.02 12.50 -6.62
N VAL A 43 -14.60 11.66 -7.55
CA VAL A 43 -13.91 12.05 -8.80
C VAL A 43 -14.88 11.86 -9.98
N THR A 44 -15.11 12.91 -10.75
CA THR A 44 -15.96 12.85 -11.95
C THR A 44 -15.13 12.29 -13.10
N LYS A 45 -15.43 11.06 -13.53
CA LYS A 45 -14.73 10.41 -14.66
C LYS A 45 -15.02 11.13 -15.98
N VAL A 46 -13.98 11.33 -16.78
CA VAL A 46 -14.07 11.88 -18.14
C VAL A 46 -13.93 10.71 -19.12
N PRO A 47 -14.82 10.57 -20.13
CA PRO A 47 -14.71 9.48 -21.10
C PRO A 47 -13.59 9.73 -22.12
N ASN A 48 -13.03 8.65 -22.68
CA ASN A 48 -12.03 8.66 -23.77
C ASN A 48 -10.71 9.42 -23.48
N VAL A 49 -10.35 9.57 -22.20
CA VAL A 49 -9.04 10.08 -21.78
C VAL A 49 -8.09 8.92 -21.47
N PRO A 50 -6.76 9.15 -21.48
CA PRO A 50 -5.79 8.17 -21.02
C PRO A 50 -6.07 7.71 -19.58
N ASN A 51 -5.68 6.48 -19.24
CA ASN A 51 -5.94 5.89 -17.92
C ASN A 51 -5.36 6.69 -16.74
N TYR A 52 -4.23 7.38 -16.95
CA TYR A 52 -3.62 8.24 -15.94
C TYR A 52 -4.46 9.49 -15.64
N MET A 53 -5.37 9.90 -16.52
CA MET A 53 -6.31 11.00 -16.27
C MET A 53 -7.50 10.47 -15.46
N LEU A 54 -7.40 10.55 -14.13
CA LEU A 54 -8.42 10.01 -13.23
C LEU A 54 -9.78 10.69 -13.38
N GLY A 55 -9.81 11.95 -13.80
CA GLY A 55 -11.02 12.73 -14.03
C GLY A 55 -10.91 14.15 -13.47
N LEU A 56 -12.03 14.68 -12.98
CA LEU A 56 -12.14 16.03 -12.44
C LEU A 56 -12.58 15.99 -10.97
N ILE A 57 -12.00 16.84 -10.13
CA ILE A 57 -12.42 17.06 -8.75
C ILE A 57 -12.90 18.50 -8.54
N HIS A 58 -13.82 18.69 -7.61
CA HIS A 58 -14.22 20.03 -7.15
C HIS A 58 -13.44 20.39 -5.89
N LEU A 59 -12.69 21.48 -5.93
CA LEU A 59 -11.94 21.97 -4.78
C LEU A 59 -12.05 23.48 -4.68
N ARG A 60 -12.61 23.98 -3.57
CA ARG A 60 -12.76 25.42 -3.25
C ARG A 60 -13.40 26.24 -4.38
N GLY A 61 -14.38 25.66 -5.07
CA GLY A 61 -15.09 26.32 -6.18
C GLY A 61 -14.45 26.14 -7.55
N ASN A 62 -13.24 25.58 -7.63
CA ASN A 62 -12.56 25.27 -8.88
C ASN A 62 -12.81 23.82 -9.31
N VAL A 63 -12.82 23.60 -10.63
CA VAL A 63 -12.81 22.26 -11.24
C VAL A 63 -11.37 21.95 -11.62
N ILE A 64 -10.81 20.91 -11.01
CA ILE A 64 -9.39 20.59 -11.14
C ILE A 64 -9.25 19.23 -11.86
N PRO A 65 -8.57 19.16 -13.01
CA PRO A 65 -8.20 17.89 -13.65
C PRO A 65 -7.19 17.15 -12.77
N LEU A 66 -7.36 15.84 -12.65
CA LEU A 66 -6.56 14.98 -11.77
C LEU A 66 -5.81 13.93 -12.57
N THR A 67 -4.49 13.87 -12.39
CA THR A 67 -3.60 12.86 -12.98
C THR A 67 -3.02 11.95 -11.91
N ASP A 68 -3.07 10.63 -12.12
CA ASP A 68 -2.38 9.63 -11.30
C ASP A 68 -0.94 9.46 -11.78
N LEU A 69 0.04 9.85 -10.95
CA LEU A 69 1.44 9.74 -11.33
C LEU A 69 1.96 8.30 -11.37
N ARG A 70 1.39 7.38 -10.60
CA ARG A 70 1.74 5.95 -10.74
C ARG A 70 1.33 5.47 -12.13
N LEU A 71 0.10 5.74 -12.55
CA LEU A 71 -0.38 5.34 -13.87
C LEU A 71 0.40 6.06 -15.00
N LEU A 72 0.71 7.35 -14.82
CA LEU A 72 1.52 8.11 -15.78
C LEU A 72 2.92 7.49 -15.96
N PHE A 73 3.49 6.95 -14.89
CA PHE A 73 4.78 6.26 -14.90
C PHE A 73 4.67 4.75 -15.16
N ASN A 74 3.54 4.29 -15.70
CA ASN A 74 3.26 2.88 -16.03
C ASN A 74 3.37 1.92 -14.84
N MET A 75 3.02 2.39 -13.65
CA MET A 75 2.91 1.60 -12.42
C MET A 75 1.43 1.29 -12.13
N LYS A 76 1.17 0.30 -11.28
CA LYS A 76 -0.18 0.06 -10.76
C LYS A 76 -0.59 1.21 -9.85
N SER A 77 -1.83 1.69 -9.98
CA SER A 77 -2.40 2.66 -9.05
C SER A 77 -2.42 2.13 -7.61
N ILE A 78 -2.59 3.04 -6.63
CA ILE A 78 -2.77 2.66 -5.22
C ILE A 78 -4.00 1.76 -5.06
N THR A 79 -5.09 2.09 -5.76
CA THR A 79 -6.32 1.30 -5.74
C THR A 79 -6.08 -0.13 -6.26
N GLU A 80 -5.43 -0.32 -7.41
CA GLU A 80 -5.15 -1.66 -7.96
C GLU A 80 -4.22 -2.49 -7.05
N GLU A 81 -3.24 -1.84 -6.42
CA GLU A 81 -2.38 -2.50 -5.44
C GLU A 81 -3.15 -2.95 -4.20
N TYR A 82 -4.00 -2.06 -3.67
CA TYR A 82 -4.87 -2.35 -2.54
C TYR A 82 -5.80 -3.52 -2.85
N GLU A 83 -6.51 -3.49 -3.97
CA GLU A 83 -7.40 -4.58 -4.40
C GLU A 83 -6.64 -5.91 -4.54
N GLY A 84 -5.43 -5.87 -5.10
CA GLY A 84 -4.55 -7.04 -5.18
C GLY A 84 -4.19 -7.62 -3.81
N PHE A 85 -3.88 -6.75 -2.84
CA PHE A 85 -3.59 -7.15 -1.46
C PHE A 85 -4.82 -7.76 -0.78
N ILE A 86 -6.00 -7.12 -0.89
CA ILE A 86 -7.26 -7.65 -0.32
C ILE A 86 -7.56 -9.04 -0.86
N LYS A 87 -7.49 -9.21 -2.18
CA LYS A 87 -7.71 -10.50 -2.83
C LYS A 87 -6.72 -11.56 -2.34
N MET A 88 -5.44 -11.21 -2.24
CA MET A 88 -4.43 -12.13 -1.72
C MET A 88 -4.78 -12.61 -0.30
N ILE A 89 -5.19 -11.70 0.59
CA ILE A 89 -5.59 -12.06 1.96
C ILE A 89 -6.84 -12.94 1.96
N ASP A 90 -7.83 -12.67 1.11
CA ASP A 90 -9.01 -13.53 0.97
C ASP A 90 -8.66 -14.94 0.49
N ASP A 91 -7.74 -15.06 -0.46
CA ASP A 91 -7.22 -16.36 -0.90
C ASP A 91 -6.54 -17.11 0.28
N ARG A 92 -5.82 -16.40 1.17
CA ARG A 92 -5.20 -17.00 2.39
C ARG A 92 -6.23 -17.43 3.42
N LYS A 93 -7.29 -16.67 3.63
CA LYS A 93 -8.43 -17.05 4.51
C LYS A 93 -9.09 -18.34 4.00
N ALA A 94 -9.23 -18.47 2.68
CA ALA A 94 -9.79 -19.66 2.05
C ALA A 94 -8.91 -20.90 2.27
N ASP A 95 -7.58 -20.77 2.19
CA ASP A 95 -6.63 -21.88 2.41
C ASP A 95 -6.88 -22.57 3.76
N HIS A 96 -7.04 -21.81 4.85
CA HIS A 96 -7.30 -22.39 6.18
C HIS A 96 -8.72 -22.85 6.39
N THR A 97 -9.69 -22.17 5.79
CA THR A 97 -11.09 -22.64 5.81
C THR A 97 -11.17 -24.02 5.16
N ASN A 98 -10.50 -24.21 4.03
CA ASN A 98 -10.41 -25.49 3.34
C ASN A 98 -9.69 -26.56 4.18
N TRP A 99 -8.62 -26.19 4.89
CA TRP A 99 -7.90 -27.11 5.78
C TRP A 99 -8.81 -27.66 6.91
N VAL A 100 -9.56 -26.79 7.59
CA VAL A 100 -10.48 -27.19 8.66
C VAL A 100 -11.66 -28.00 8.14
N ASN A 101 -12.19 -27.64 6.96
CA ASN A 101 -13.26 -28.41 6.32
C ASN A 101 -12.80 -29.82 5.95
N GLU A 102 -11.56 -29.99 5.47
CA GLU A 102 -11.02 -31.32 5.18
C GLU A 102 -10.79 -32.13 6.46
N LEU A 103 -10.35 -31.50 7.55
CA LEU A 103 -10.23 -32.18 8.85
C LEU A 103 -11.60 -32.68 9.34
N GLU A 104 -12.63 -31.84 9.29
CA GLU A 104 -13.99 -32.25 9.64
C GLU A 104 -14.53 -33.35 8.73
N ARG A 105 -14.28 -33.27 7.43
CA ARG A 105 -14.66 -34.31 6.46
C ARG A 105 -14.05 -35.65 6.84
N SER A 106 -12.74 -35.66 7.15
CA SER A 106 -12.01 -36.88 7.51
C SER A 106 -12.62 -37.55 8.76
N VAL A 107 -12.96 -36.78 9.80
CA VAL A 107 -13.58 -37.31 11.02
C VAL A 107 -15.01 -37.78 10.77
N SER A 108 -15.79 -37.01 10.01
CA SER A 108 -17.22 -37.32 9.77
C SER A 108 -17.43 -38.58 8.93
N HIS A 109 -16.47 -38.90 8.05
CA HIS A 109 -16.54 -40.05 7.16
C HIS A 109 -15.62 -41.21 7.59
N ASP A 110 -14.91 -41.07 8.72
CA ASP A 110 -13.88 -42.02 9.16
C ASP A 110 -12.85 -42.32 8.05
N ASP A 111 -12.42 -41.27 7.34
CA ASP A 111 -11.48 -41.32 6.21
C ASP A 111 -10.12 -40.71 6.61
N GLU A 112 -9.08 -40.98 5.82
CA GLU A 112 -7.75 -40.41 6.04
C GLU A 112 -7.75 -38.88 5.86
N PHE A 113 -7.09 -38.18 6.79
CA PHE A 113 -6.82 -36.75 6.65
C PHE A 113 -5.66 -36.52 5.67
N LYS A 114 -5.94 -35.82 4.57
CA LYS A 114 -5.02 -35.75 3.41
C LYS A 114 -4.06 -34.56 3.41
N LEU A 115 -4.24 -33.61 4.33
CA LEU A 115 -3.43 -32.40 4.38
C LEU A 115 -2.34 -32.52 5.46
N THR A 116 -1.32 -31.67 5.34
CA THR A 116 -0.25 -31.62 6.34
C THR A 116 -0.75 -31.09 7.68
N THR A 117 -0.29 -31.71 8.76
CA THR A 117 -0.48 -31.21 10.13
C THR A 117 0.60 -30.22 10.55
N ASP A 118 1.73 -30.16 9.84
CA ASP A 118 2.75 -29.12 10.06
C ASP A 118 2.24 -27.75 9.56
N PRO A 119 2.12 -26.73 10.44
CA PRO A 119 1.66 -25.40 10.07
C PRO A 119 2.54 -24.73 9.01
N HIS A 120 3.85 -24.92 9.02
CA HIS A 120 4.77 -24.24 8.08
C HIS A 120 4.81 -24.93 6.71
N GLN A 121 4.34 -26.17 6.62
CA GLN A 121 4.27 -26.90 5.34
C GLN A 121 2.94 -26.74 4.61
N CYS A 122 1.93 -26.14 5.26
CA CYS A 122 0.62 -25.90 4.64
C CYS A 122 0.69 -24.75 3.62
N VAL A 123 -0.32 -24.63 2.74
CA VAL A 123 -0.34 -23.59 1.69
C VAL A 123 -0.22 -22.20 2.29
N PHE A 124 -0.96 -21.94 3.37
CA PHE A 124 -0.86 -20.68 4.10
C PHE A 124 0.50 -20.51 4.78
N GLY A 125 1.01 -21.54 5.47
CA GLY A 125 2.28 -21.47 6.21
C GLY A 125 3.45 -21.10 5.32
N LYS A 126 3.52 -21.71 4.14
CA LYS A 126 4.53 -21.36 3.14
C LYS A 126 4.43 -19.91 2.68
N TRP A 127 3.23 -19.36 2.58
CA TRP A 127 3.06 -17.93 2.30
C TRP A 127 3.48 -17.09 3.51
N TYR A 128 2.99 -17.43 4.71
CA TYR A 128 3.27 -16.71 5.95
C TYR A 128 4.77 -16.57 6.22
N ASP A 129 5.53 -17.64 5.98
CA ASP A 129 6.98 -17.67 6.20
C ASP A 129 7.77 -16.83 5.17
N ASN A 130 7.20 -16.56 3.99
CA ASN A 130 7.88 -15.87 2.89
C ASN A 130 7.30 -14.49 2.56
N PHE A 131 6.16 -14.12 3.14
CA PHE A 131 5.51 -12.84 2.85
C PHE A 131 6.28 -11.68 3.49
N THR A 132 6.52 -10.63 2.70
CA THR A 132 7.21 -9.41 3.13
C THR A 132 6.51 -8.18 2.58
N THR A 133 6.52 -7.10 3.35
CA THR A 133 6.05 -5.77 2.94
C THR A 133 6.93 -4.69 3.58
N ASP A 134 7.01 -3.52 2.95
CA ASP A 134 7.62 -2.31 3.48
C ASP A 134 6.79 -1.66 4.62
N ILE A 135 5.55 -2.10 4.82
CA ILE A 135 4.66 -1.56 5.84
C ILE A 135 4.92 -2.24 7.20
N GLU A 136 5.67 -1.56 8.06
CA GLU A 136 6.01 -2.06 9.40
C GLU A 136 4.79 -2.46 10.23
N ALA A 137 3.69 -1.69 10.15
CA ALA A 137 2.46 -1.98 10.87
C ALA A 137 1.83 -3.32 10.44
N VAL A 138 1.89 -3.66 9.15
CA VAL A 138 1.42 -4.95 8.62
C VAL A 138 2.35 -6.06 9.10
N ASN A 139 3.67 -5.87 9.04
CA ASN A 139 4.64 -6.86 9.53
C ASN A 139 4.48 -7.16 11.03
N PHE A 140 4.26 -6.12 11.84
CA PHE A 140 4.01 -6.29 13.27
C PHE A 140 2.72 -7.07 13.53
N HIS A 141 1.67 -6.78 12.78
CA HIS A 141 0.39 -7.44 12.93
C HIS A 141 0.40 -8.89 12.44
N LEU A 142 1.13 -9.17 11.35
CA LEU A 142 1.31 -10.52 10.80
C LEU A 142 1.84 -11.50 11.86
N LYS A 143 2.77 -11.06 12.72
CA LYS A 143 3.34 -11.90 13.81
C LYS A 143 2.29 -12.44 14.79
N LYS A 144 1.13 -11.79 14.91
CA LYS A 144 0.04 -12.24 15.80
C LYS A 144 -0.62 -13.52 15.29
N ILE A 145 -0.42 -13.89 14.03
CA ILE A 145 -1.06 -15.04 13.39
C ILE A 145 -0.38 -16.37 13.76
N ASP A 146 0.90 -16.36 14.13
CA ASP A 146 1.68 -17.58 14.38
C ASP A 146 1.02 -18.52 15.40
N GLU A 147 0.67 -17.98 16.57
CA GLU A 147 0.04 -18.75 17.65
C GLU A 147 -1.33 -19.33 17.28
N PRO A 148 -2.32 -18.56 16.79
CA PRO A 148 -3.59 -19.15 16.37
C PRO A 148 -3.45 -20.10 15.18
N HIS A 149 -2.50 -19.87 14.28
CA HIS A 149 -2.20 -20.80 13.19
C HIS A 149 -1.74 -22.16 13.71
N LYS A 150 -0.78 -22.19 14.65
CA LYS A 150 -0.32 -23.43 15.30
C LYS A 150 -1.45 -24.15 16.04
N LYS A 151 -2.34 -23.41 16.71
CA LYS A 151 -3.50 -23.99 17.41
C LYS A 151 -4.50 -24.66 16.48
N ILE A 152 -4.73 -24.11 15.28
CA ILE A 152 -5.59 -24.75 14.27
C ILE A 152 -4.98 -26.08 13.84
N HIS A 153 -3.66 -26.12 13.60
CA HIS A 153 -2.95 -27.34 13.21
C HIS A 153 -2.89 -28.39 14.33
N GLN A 154 -2.79 -27.95 15.59
CA GLN A 154 -2.86 -28.81 16.76
C GLN A 154 -4.19 -29.59 16.82
N ALA A 155 -5.28 -29.06 16.28
CA ALA A 155 -6.58 -29.75 16.24
C ALA A 155 -6.51 -31.12 15.54
N ALA A 156 -5.71 -31.27 14.49
CA ALA A 156 -5.55 -32.57 13.82
C ALA A 156 -4.85 -33.61 14.72
N ILE A 157 -3.89 -33.16 15.54
CA ILE A 157 -3.20 -34.00 16.53
C ILE A 157 -4.17 -34.36 17.65
N ASP A 158 -4.96 -33.40 18.13
CA ASP A 158 -5.94 -33.61 19.19
C ASP A 158 -7.04 -34.58 18.74
N VAL A 159 -7.51 -34.48 17.49
CA VAL A 159 -8.42 -35.45 16.86
C VAL A 159 -7.79 -36.85 16.86
N HIS A 160 -6.53 -36.98 16.47
CA HIS A 160 -5.83 -38.28 16.49
C HIS A 160 -5.77 -38.84 17.93
N ASN A 161 -5.45 -38.01 18.92
CA ASN A 161 -5.38 -38.44 20.32
C ASN A 161 -6.75 -38.86 20.88
N CYS A 162 -7.85 -38.20 20.48
CA CYS A 162 -9.22 -38.62 20.82
C CYS A 162 -9.56 -40.02 20.29
N THR A 163 -8.84 -40.52 19.28
CA THR A 163 -9.11 -41.83 18.65
C THR A 163 -8.22 -42.97 19.17
N HIS A 164 -7.01 -42.68 19.65
CA HIS A 164 -6.02 -43.73 19.97
C HIS A 164 -5.62 -43.80 21.46
N ASP A 165 -5.56 -42.67 22.18
CA ASP A 165 -4.85 -42.59 23.47
C ASP A 165 -5.70 -42.18 24.68
N CYS A 166 -7.04 -42.21 24.59
CA CYS A 166 -7.88 -41.82 25.72
C CYS A 166 -8.38 -43.04 26.52
N ASP A 167 -7.66 -43.37 27.60
CA ASP A 167 -8.20 -44.23 28.65
C ASP A 167 -9.37 -43.48 29.33
N ASN A 168 -10.59 -43.99 29.14
CA ASN A 168 -11.82 -43.53 29.81
C ASN A 168 -12.39 -42.16 29.35
N CYS A 169 -12.18 -41.75 28.08
CA CYS A 169 -12.86 -40.57 27.53
C CYS A 169 -14.01 -40.92 26.57
N ASP A 170 -15.02 -40.04 26.56
CA ASP A 170 -16.09 -40.05 25.57
C ASP A 170 -15.54 -39.46 24.27
N ARG A 171 -15.23 -40.32 23.29
CA ARG A 171 -14.70 -39.94 21.97
C ARG A 171 -15.58 -38.89 21.29
N GLU A 172 -16.90 -39.04 21.35
CA GLU A 172 -17.83 -38.13 20.69
C GLU A 172 -17.75 -36.74 21.33
N LYS A 173 -17.67 -36.68 22.66
CA LYS A 173 -17.46 -35.44 23.40
C LYS A 173 -16.10 -34.81 23.10
N CYS A 174 -15.03 -35.60 23.09
CA CYS A 174 -13.67 -35.14 22.78
C CYS A 174 -13.60 -34.46 21.39
N LEU A 175 -14.13 -35.12 20.36
CA LEU A 175 -14.17 -34.57 19.00
C LEU A 175 -15.02 -33.30 18.92
N LYS A 176 -16.17 -33.27 19.58
CA LYS A 176 -17.01 -32.05 19.66
C LYS A 176 -16.25 -30.89 20.28
N ASP A 177 -15.54 -31.12 21.38
CA ASP A 177 -14.78 -30.07 22.08
C ASP A 177 -13.64 -29.53 21.19
N VAL A 178 -12.90 -30.41 20.50
CA VAL A 178 -11.82 -30.01 19.56
C VAL A 178 -12.37 -29.17 18.40
N PHE A 179 -13.45 -29.62 17.75
CA PHE A 179 -14.05 -28.87 16.64
C PHE A 179 -14.68 -27.56 17.10
N LYS A 180 -15.28 -27.53 18.29
CA LYS A 180 -15.81 -26.30 18.88
C LYS A 180 -14.72 -25.27 19.11
N GLU A 181 -13.64 -25.64 19.79
CA GLU A 181 -12.49 -24.75 20.02
C GLU A 181 -11.88 -24.28 18.68
N THR A 182 -11.77 -25.17 17.70
CA THR A 182 -11.19 -24.84 16.40
C THR A 182 -12.09 -23.90 15.59
N LYS A 183 -13.37 -24.20 15.44
CA LYS A 183 -14.30 -23.49 14.56
C LYS A 183 -14.93 -22.26 15.17
N GLU A 184 -15.19 -22.25 16.48
CA GLU A 184 -15.89 -21.14 17.14
C GLU A 184 -14.92 -20.13 17.76
N LYS A 185 -13.64 -20.50 17.94
CA LYS A 185 -12.66 -19.63 18.59
C LYS A 185 -11.39 -19.42 17.78
N ASN A 186 -10.65 -20.48 17.47
CA ASN A 186 -9.34 -20.32 16.81
C ASN A 186 -9.46 -19.81 15.37
N MET A 187 -10.38 -20.37 14.57
CA MET A 187 -10.61 -19.95 13.19
C MET A 187 -11.15 -18.51 13.10
N PRO A 188 -12.23 -18.12 13.79
CA PRO A 188 -12.73 -16.74 13.72
C PRO A 188 -11.70 -15.72 14.19
N TYR A 189 -10.90 -16.06 15.22
CA TYR A 189 -9.83 -15.18 15.68
C TYR A 189 -8.73 -15.02 14.63
N MET A 190 -8.26 -16.11 14.01
CA MET A 190 -7.25 -16.06 12.95
C MET A 190 -7.75 -15.27 11.72
N LEU A 191 -8.99 -15.55 11.27
CA LEU A 191 -9.60 -14.82 10.16
C LEU A 191 -9.78 -13.33 10.48
N GLY A 192 -10.11 -13.00 11.73
CA GLY A 192 -10.18 -11.62 12.21
C GLY A 192 -8.84 -10.89 12.12
N LEU A 193 -7.73 -11.57 12.49
CA LEU A 193 -6.39 -10.99 12.33
C LEU A 193 -6.06 -10.70 10.85
N LEU A 194 -6.47 -11.57 9.93
CA LEU A 194 -6.31 -11.35 8.49
C LEU A 194 -7.17 -10.18 7.98
N ASP A 195 -8.40 -10.02 8.49
CA ASP A 195 -9.23 -8.87 8.16
C ASP A 195 -8.66 -7.56 8.74
N GLU A 196 -8.10 -7.58 9.94
CA GLU A 196 -7.39 -6.43 10.52
C GLU A 196 -6.19 -6.01 9.66
N MET A 197 -5.48 -6.94 9.02
CA MET A 197 -4.40 -6.59 8.07
C MET A 197 -4.90 -5.74 6.91
N LYS A 198 -6.09 -6.04 6.39
CA LYS A 198 -6.70 -5.29 5.28
C LYS A 198 -6.94 -3.84 5.66
N GLU A 199 -7.40 -3.60 6.89
CA GLU A 199 -7.63 -2.26 7.42
C GLU A 199 -6.32 -1.52 7.69
N ILE A 200 -5.31 -2.19 8.27
CA ILE A 200 -3.98 -1.60 8.49
C ILE A 200 -3.37 -1.16 7.15
N PHE A 201 -3.44 -2.01 6.13
CA PHE A 201 -2.93 -1.70 4.79
C PHE A 201 -3.66 -0.49 4.18
N LYS A 202 -5.00 -0.45 4.28
CA LYS A 202 -5.83 0.67 3.80
C LYS A 202 -5.46 2.00 4.47
N LEU A 203 -5.16 1.97 5.76
CA LEU A 203 -4.80 3.18 6.51
C LEU A 203 -3.42 3.73 6.11
N HIS A 204 -2.53 2.88 5.63
CA HIS A 204 -1.18 3.25 5.20
C HIS A 204 -1.17 3.89 3.80
N TYR A 205 -1.97 3.37 2.86
CA TYR A 205 -2.07 3.95 1.52
C TYR A 205 -3.28 4.87 1.41
N LYS A 206 -3.07 6.14 1.77
CA LYS A 206 -4.05 7.19 1.49
C LYS A 206 -3.58 8.06 0.36
N GLU A 207 -4.42 8.19 -0.64
CA GLU A 207 -4.19 8.98 -1.84
C GLU A 207 -4.13 10.48 -1.50
N MET A 208 -2.99 11.12 -1.78
CA MET A 208 -2.80 12.56 -1.60
C MET A 208 -2.78 13.26 -2.96
N VAL A 209 -3.44 14.41 -3.04
CA VAL A 209 -3.46 15.27 -4.21
C VAL A 209 -2.62 16.51 -3.94
N ILE A 210 -1.58 16.72 -4.74
CA ILE A 210 -0.86 18.00 -4.80
C ILE A 210 -1.50 18.82 -5.91
N VAL A 211 -1.93 20.03 -5.59
CA VAL A 211 -2.61 20.93 -6.52
C VAL A 211 -1.68 22.05 -6.93
N PHE A 212 -1.48 22.18 -8.24
CA PHE A 212 -0.73 23.25 -8.88
C PHE A 212 -1.67 24.32 -9.43
N GLU A 213 -1.15 25.54 -9.52
CA GLU A 213 -1.75 26.67 -10.26
C GLU A 213 -0.67 27.38 -11.09
N ASP A 214 -0.98 27.61 -12.36
CA ASP A 214 -0.18 28.40 -13.28
C ASP A 214 -1.08 29.15 -14.28
N ASP A 215 -0.89 30.46 -14.42
CA ASP A 215 -1.71 31.34 -15.27
C ASP A 215 -3.24 31.08 -15.20
N ASN A 216 -3.78 30.97 -13.98
CA ASN A 216 -5.18 30.64 -13.66
C ASN A 216 -5.65 29.22 -14.08
N SER A 217 -4.75 28.35 -14.50
CA SER A 217 -5.03 26.94 -14.76
C SER A 217 -4.66 26.10 -13.55
N PHE A 218 -5.55 25.20 -13.14
CA PHE A 218 -5.31 24.29 -12.01
C PHE A 218 -5.05 22.88 -12.50
N MET A 219 -4.18 22.15 -11.81
CA MET A 219 -4.03 20.71 -12.01
C MET A 219 -3.74 20.01 -10.69
N GLY A 220 -4.33 18.83 -10.50
CA GLY A 220 -4.03 17.94 -9.40
C GLY A 220 -3.17 16.77 -9.87
N ILE A 221 -2.12 16.44 -9.12
CA ILE A 221 -1.42 15.16 -9.24
C ILE A 221 -1.71 14.29 -8.02
N LEU A 222 -1.96 13.01 -8.26
CA LEU A 222 -2.11 12.02 -7.20
C LEU A 222 -0.76 11.36 -6.93
N VAL A 223 -0.38 11.32 -5.65
CA VAL A 223 0.88 10.76 -5.14
C VAL A 223 0.62 9.88 -3.92
N ASP A 224 1.62 9.08 -3.53
CA ASP A 224 1.48 8.13 -2.44
C ASP A 224 1.54 8.82 -1.08
N GLU A 225 2.53 9.70 -0.89
CA GLU A 225 2.75 10.35 0.39
C GLU A 225 3.51 11.66 0.20
N VAL A 226 3.06 12.73 0.84
CA VAL A 226 3.83 13.97 0.97
C VAL A 226 4.67 13.88 2.24
N LEU A 227 5.98 14.01 2.10
CA LEU A 227 6.94 13.76 3.18
C LEU A 227 7.36 15.04 3.87
N SER A 228 7.85 16.03 3.13
CA SER A 228 8.35 17.26 3.73
C SER A 228 8.45 18.42 2.76
N VAL A 229 8.63 19.63 3.30
CA VAL A 229 9.08 20.80 2.54
C VAL A 229 10.51 21.10 2.99
N GLU A 230 11.43 21.21 2.05
CA GLU A 230 12.84 21.52 2.33
C GLU A 230 13.54 22.22 1.16
N ASN A 231 14.69 22.82 1.44
CA ASN A 231 15.59 23.25 0.38
C ASN A 231 16.36 22.04 -0.15
N ILE A 232 16.70 22.07 -1.43
CA ILE A 232 17.43 20.99 -2.10
C ILE A 232 18.70 21.56 -2.72
N THR A 233 19.69 20.72 -2.92
CA THR A 233 20.87 21.07 -3.73
C THR A 233 20.79 20.30 -5.04
N PRO A 234 20.57 20.97 -6.19
CA PRO A 234 20.62 20.33 -7.50
C PRO A 234 21.98 19.63 -7.69
N TYR A 235 21.97 18.44 -8.26
CA TYR A 235 23.20 17.79 -8.68
C TYR A 235 23.72 18.44 -9.96
N GLU A 236 25.04 18.59 -10.09
CA GLU A 236 25.66 18.76 -11.40
C GLU A 236 25.46 17.46 -12.19
N GLU A 237 24.47 17.45 -13.07
CA GLU A 237 24.09 16.26 -13.82
C GLU A 237 25.18 15.88 -14.82
N THR A 238 25.54 14.60 -14.83
CA THR A 238 26.34 14.04 -15.93
C THR A 238 25.51 14.02 -17.22
N GLU A 239 26.16 13.97 -18.39
CA GLU A 239 25.43 13.91 -19.67
C GLU A 239 24.52 12.68 -19.76
N GLU A 240 24.87 11.57 -19.09
CA GLU A 240 24.04 10.37 -18.98
C GLU A 240 22.73 10.65 -18.23
N ILE A 241 22.81 11.31 -17.06
CA ILE A 241 21.62 11.66 -16.26
C ILE A 241 20.73 12.63 -17.04
N ARG A 242 21.32 13.65 -17.66
CA ARG A 242 20.59 14.61 -18.52
C ARG A 242 19.85 13.92 -19.65
N LYS A 243 20.44 12.89 -20.24
CA LYS A 243 19.81 12.15 -21.34
C LYS A 243 18.63 11.32 -20.85
N MET A 244 18.72 10.73 -19.65
CA MET A 244 17.62 9.99 -19.02
C MET A 244 16.47 10.91 -18.62
N CYS A 245 16.76 12.12 -18.14
CA CYS A 245 15.76 13.11 -17.72
C CYS A 245 15.01 13.74 -18.93
N ARG A 246 15.72 14.08 -20.01
CA ARG A 246 15.18 14.84 -21.16
C ARG A 246 13.96 14.21 -21.86
N GLU A 247 13.80 12.89 -21.83
CA GLU A 247 12.68 12.22 -22.51
C GLU A 247 11.44 12.04 -21.61
N GLY A 248 11.56 12.25 -20.30
CA GLY A 248 10.53 11.93 -19.29
C GLY A 248 9.85 13.14 -18.66
N PHE A 249 9.25 12.93 -17.49
CA PHE A 249 8.63 13.96 -16.65
C PHE A 249 9.56 14.43 -15.52
N VAL A 250 10.83 14.05 -15.56
CA VAL A 250 11.86 14.43 -14.59
C VAL A 250 12.80 15.39 -15.29
N LYS A 251 12.84 16.66 -14.86
CA LYS A 251 13.74 17.67 -15.44
C LYS A 251 15.13 17.67 -14.81
N GLY A 252 15.30 16.99 -13.67
CA GLY A 252 16.61 16.82 -13.10
C GLY A 252 16.68 16.03 -11.80
N VAL A 253 17.84 16.07 -11.15
CA VAL A 253 18.10 15.35 -9.90
C VAL A 253 18.67 16.29 -8.85
N ALA A 254 18.24 16.15 -7.60
CA ALA A 254 18.72 16.91 -6.47
C ALA A 254 19.01 16.03 -5.26
N LYS A 255 19.59 16.65 -4.25
CA LYS A 255 19.88 16.06 -2.96
C LYS A 255 19.06 16.75 -1.87
N GLY A 256 18.31 15.97 -1.12
CA GLY A 256 17.59 16.47 0.07
C GLY A 256 18.55 16.81 1.21
N HIS A 257 18.29 17.90 1.92
CA HIS A 257 19.15 18.36 3.02
C HIS A 257 18.99 17.54 4.30
N LYS A 258 17.82 16.95 4.54
CA LYS A 258 17.55 16.19 5.76
C LYS A 258 18.21 14.81 5.79
N ASN A 259 18.08 14.05 4.71
CA ASN A 259 18.42 12.62 4.71
C ASN A 259 19.47 12.21 3.66
N ASN A 260 20.02 13.17 2.90
CA ASN A 260 21.00 12.89 1.84
C ASN A 260 20.42 11.99 0.72
N ASP A 261 19.10 11.89 0.64
CA ASP A 261 18.39 11.11 -0.38
C ASP A 261 18.47 11.78 -1.75
N VAL A 262 18.43 10.94 -2.79
CA VAL A 262 18.34 11.39 -4.18
C VAL A 262 16.88 11.71 -4.50
N LEU A 263 16.64 12.95 -4.93
CA LEU A 263 15.32 13.47 -5.27
C LEU A 263 15.22 13.66 -6.77
N LEU A 264 14.17 13.13 -7.38
CA LEU A 264 13.85 13.36 -8.79
C LEU A 264 13.02 14.64 -8.93
N ILE A 265 13.58 15.66 -9.58
CA ILE A 265 12.89 16.92 -9.81
C ILE A 265 11.88 16.71 -10.95
N LEU A 266 10.58 16.74 -10.63
CA LEU A 266 9.55 16.66 -11.67
C LEU A 266 9.49 17.93 -12.49
N ASP A 267 9.08 17.78 -13.75
CA ASP A 267 8.77 18.86 -14.67
C ASP A 267 7.28 19.21 -14.53
N GLU A 268 6.96 20.11 -13.60
CA GLU A 268 5.59 20.55 -13.33
C GLU A 268 4.92 21.18 -14.57
N GLU A 269 5.66 21.91 -15.40
CA GLU A 269 5.12 22.51 -16.63
C GLU A 269 4.71 21.42 -17.63
N LYS A 270 5.57 20.41 -17.85
CA LYS A 270 5.24 19.30 -18.75
C LYS A 270 4.06 18.48 -18.25
N ILE A 271 3.91 18.32 -16.93
CA ILE A 271 2.75 17.64 -16.34
C ILE A 271 1.49 18.49 -16.51
N MET A 272 1.53 19.80 -16.24
CA MET A 272 0.40 20.73 -16.44
C MET A 272 -0.11 20.76 -17.87
N ASN A 273 0.78 20.58 -18.85
CA ASN A 273 0.44 20.52 -20.27
C ASN A 273 -0.12 19.16 -20.75
N LEU A 274 -0.36 18.20 -19.86
CA LEU A 274 -1.03 16.92 -20.20
C LEU A 274 -2.56 17.06 -20.36
N ALA A 275 -3.15 18.12 -19.82
CA ALA A 275 -4.59 18.32 -19.72
C ALA A 275 -5.19 19.08 -20.90
#